data_AF-A0A1B8ZFA8-F1
#
_entry.id   AF-A0A1B8ZFA8-F1
#
_cell.length_a   1.000
_cell.length_b   1.000
_cell.length_c   1.000
_cell.angle_alpha   90.00
_cell.angle_beta   90.00
_cell.angle_gamma   90.00
#
_symmetry.space_group_name_H-M   'P 1'
#
loop_
_entity.id
_entity.type
_entity.pdbx_description
1 polymer ?
#
loop_
_entity_poly.entity_id
_entity_poly.type
_entity_poly.pdbx_seq_one_letter_code
_entity_poly.pdbx_strand_id
1 'polypeptide(L)'
;MIEKGSYLADIETIDDENLQMILEERLKDFEKNSEKEDLVLAFDGGVALEKNSTIYIKPSCCSDMSDLKNWQDIFTNPSEEWTMMWIGHPWVLYRKENGKISFSEYTESGEIDPGNIKTLVEVEESELKAEFEKVLQRQADFKNRISALLKKTSIKNKERIAELLTGTD
;
A
#
# COMPACT_ATOMS: atom_id res chain seq x y z
N MET A 1 13.05 7.06 3.71
CA MET A 1 12.70 8.46 3.39
C MET A 1 12.19 8.49 1.97
N ILE A 2 10.94 8.89 1.76
CA ILE A 2 10.42 9.06 0.40
C ILE A 2 11.08 10.29 -0.21
N GLU A 3 11.58 10.15 -1.44
CA GLU A 3 12.38 11.13 -2.17
C GLU A 3 11.80 12.56 -2.08
N LYS A 4 12.67 13.55 -1.84
CA LYS A 4 12.27 14.96 -1.80
C LYS A 4 11.63 15.38 -3.13
N GLY A 5 10.39 15.88 -3.07
CA GLY A 5 9.58 16.24 -4.25
C GLY A 5 8.58 15.16 -4.68
N SER A 6 8.57 14.00 -4.01
CA SER A 6 7.51 13.00 -4.12
C SER A 6 6.24 13.46 -3.39
N TYR A 7 5.08 13.01 -3.87
CA TYR A 7 3.79 13.16 -3.19
C TYR A 7 3.49 12.04 -2.20
N LEU A 8 4.34 11.00 -2.13
CA LEU A 8 4.18 9.92 -1.17
C LEU A 8 4.73 10.33 0.20
N ALA A 9 4.05 9.92 1.27
CA ALA A 9 4.51 10.10 2.64
C ALA A 9 4.60 8.73 3.34
N ASP A 10 5.64 8.55 4.15
CA ASP A 10 5.76 7.37 5.00
C ASP A 10 4.86 7.57 6.22
N ILE A 11 3.87 6.69 6.40
CA ILE A 11 2.87 6.75 7.48
C ILE A 11 3.50 6.75 8.87
N GLU A 12 4.70 6.18 9.04
CA GLU A 12 5.43 6.18 10.31
C GLU A 12 6.05 7.56 10.62
N THR A 13 6.23 8.41 9.61
CA THR A 13 6.87 9.73 9.75
C THR A 13 5.89 10.90 9.88
N ILE A 14 4.61 10.68 9.57
CA ILE A 14 3.56 11.68 9.74
C ILE A 14 3.24 11.79 11.24
N ASP A 15 3.46 12.95 11.84
CA ASP A 15 3.05 13.20 13.23
C ASP A 15 1.52 13.37 13.37
N ASP A 16 1.03 13.35 14.61
CA ASP A 16 -0.40 13.39 14.90
C ASP A 16 -1.06 14.74 14.54
N GLU A 17 -0.31 15.85 14.54
CA GLU A 17 -0.83 17.17 14.15
C GLU A 17 -1.09 17.22 12.65
N ASN A 18 -0.10 16.82 11.86
CA ASN A 18 -0.22 16.71 10.40
C ASN A 18 -1.25 15.66 9.99
N LEU A 19 -1.30 14.51 10.67
CA LEU A 19 -2.31 13.48 10.42
C LEU A 19 -3.72 14.01 10.70
N GLN A 20 -3.90 14.79 11.78
CA GLN A 20 -5.19 15.40 12.08
C GLN A 20 -5.62 16.37 10.96
N MET A 21 -4.71 17.21 10.46
CA MET A 21 -5.00 18.12 9.33
C MET A 21 -5.42 17.36 8.07
N ILE A 22 -4.75 16.24 7.76
CA ILE A 22 -5.09 15.37 6.62
C ILE A 22 -6.51 14.79 6.79
N LEU A 23 -6.84 14.30 7.99
CA LEU A 23 -8.16 13.73 8.28
C LEU A 23 -9.27 14.77 8.17
N GLU A 24 -9.05 15.98 8.69
CA GLU A 24 -10.01 17.09 8.61
C GLU A 24 -10.32 17.47 7.16
N GLU A 25 -9.30 17.59 6.30
CA GLU A 25 -9.54 17.89 4.88
C GLU A 25 -10.20 16.71 4.15
N ARG A 26 -9.76 15.47 4.42
CA ARG A 26 -10.33 14.27 3.80
C ARG A 26 -11.80 14.05 4.14
N LEU A 27 -12.21 14.39 5.37
CA LEU A 27 -13.56 14.12 5.88
C LEU A 27 -14.48 15.36 5.88
N LYS A 28 -13.99 16.51 5.44
CA LYS A 28 -14.70 17.80 5.41
C LYS A 28 -16.08 17.77 4.76
N ASP A 29 -16.23 17.01 3.67
CA ASP A 29 -17.50 16.87 2.96
C ASP A 29 -18.38 15.75 3.53
N PHE A 30 -17.77 14.77 4.18
CA PHE A 30 -18.47 13.71 4.92
C PHE A 30 -19.13 14.26 6.20
N GLU A 31 -18.46 15.16 6.93
CA GLU A 31 -19.03 15.80 8.12
C GLU A 31 -20.35 16.53 7.83
N LYS A 32 -20.51 17.06 6.61
CA LYS A 32 -21.74 17.73 6.17
C LYS A 32 -22.85 16.75 5.76
N ASN A 33 -22.52 15.49 5.47
CA ASN A 33 -23.42 14.47 4.94
C ASN A 33 -23.17 13.10 5.61
N SER A 34 -23.19 13.06 6.94
CA SER A 34 -22.74 11.95 7.81
C SER A 34 -23.52 10.62 7.69
N GLU A 35 -24.42 10.49 6.71
CA GLU A 35 -25.27 9.31 6.49
C GLU A 35 -24.76 8.40 5.36
N LYS A 36 -23.64 8.73 4.71
CA LYS A 36 -23.10 7.97 3.56
C LYS A 36 -21.66 7.52 3.78
N GLU A 37 -21.47 6.52 4.63
CA GLU A 37 -20.17 5.89 4.89
C GLU A 37 -19.50 5.38 3.60
N ASP A 38 -20.30 4.95 2.62
CA ASP A 38 -19.85 4.47 1.30
C ASP A 38 -19.06 5.52 0.48
N LEU A 39 -19.02 6.77 0.93
CA LEU A 39 -18.23 7.83 0.29
C LEU A 39 -16.80 7.94 0.86
N VAL A 40 -16.50 7.25 1.97
CA VAL A 40 -15.17 7.24 2.57
C VAL A 40 -14.33 6.19 1.84
N LEU A 41 -13.42 6.66 0.99
CA LEU A 41 -12.44 5.83 0.29
C LEU A 41 -11.12 5.78 1.06
N ALA A 42 -10.40 4.67 0.92
CA ALA A 42 -9.05 4.50 1.43
C ALA A 42 -8.12 5.64 0.98
N PHE A 43 -7.07 5.90 1.76
CA PHE A 43 -6.03 6.82 1.34
C PHE A 43 -5.29 6.27 0.12
N ASP A 44 -5.04 7.14 -0.86
CA ASP A 44 -4.16 6.81 -1.99
C ASP A 44 -2.78 6.39 -1.45
N GLY A 45 -2.19 5.35 -2.03
CA GLY A 45 -0.95 4.78 -1.50
C GLY A 45 -0.80 3.29 -1.78
N GLY A 46 -0.06 2.61 -0.90
CA GLY A 46 0.25 1.19 -1.01
C GLY A 46 1.60 0.85 -0.39
N VAL A 47 2.18 -0.28 -0.79
CA VAL A 47 3.47 -0.77 -0.30
C VAL A 47 4.61 -0.37 -1.24
N ALA A 48 5.73 0.05 -0.66
CA ALA A 48 6.97 0.28 -1.38
C ALA A 48 8.00 -0.83 -1.06
N LEU A 49 8.73 -1.28 -2.08
CA LEU A 49 9.87 -2.19 -1.94
C LEU A 49 11.16 -1.39 -1.93
N GLU A 50 11.82 -1.36 -0.77
CA GLU A 50 13.14 -0.77 -0.59
C GLU A 50 14.18 -1.87 -0.36
N LYS A 51 15.33 -1.78 -1.03
CA LYS A 51 16.50 -2.62 -0.78
C LYS A 51 17.75 -1.78 -0.84
N ASN A 52 18.65 -1.91 0.13
CA ASN A 52 19.90 -1.15 0.20
C ASN A 52 19.69 0.37 0.04
N SER A 53 18.69 0.93 0.72
CA SER A 53 18.32 2.35 0.63
C SER A 53 17.85 2.84 -0.75
N THR A 54 17.52 1.93 -1.65
CA THR A 54 16.95 2.23 -2.98
C THR A 54 15.53 1.72 -3.03
N ILE A 55 14.59 2.60 -3.35
CA ILE A 55 13.19 2.25 -3.59
C ILE A 55 13.07 1.77 -5.04
N TYR A 56 12.80 0.48 -5.21
CA TYR A 56 12.66 -0.14 -6.53
C TYR A 56 11.22 -0.14 -7.01
N ILE A 57 10.29 -0.37 -6.08
CA ILE A 57 8.85 -0.37 -6.33
C ILE A 57 8.23 0.61 -5.36
N LYS A 58 7.38 1.49 -5.86
CA LYS A 58 6.52 2.38 -5.10
C LYS A 58 5.10 2.36 -5.66
N PRO A 59 4.09 2.66 -4.83
CA PRO A 59 2.74 2.89 -5.29
C PRO A 59 2.70 4.00 -6.35
N SER A 60 1.82 3.84 -7.33
CA SER A 60 1.65 4.76 -8.45
C SER A 60 0.21 5.25 -8.53
N CYS A 61 -0.38 5.42 -9.72
CA CYS A 61 -1.77 5.85 -9.82
C CYS A 61 -2.73 4.65 -9.64
N CYS A 62 -3.96 4.93 -9.22
CA CYS A 62 -5.01 3.93 -9.08
C CYS A 62 -4.69 2.81 -8.08
N SER A 63 -3.87 3.10 -7.07
CA SER A 63 -3.67 2.23 -5.91
C SER A 63 -3.97 2.97 -4.61
N ASP A 64 -4.40 2.22 -3.62
CA ASP A 64 -4.66 2.73 -2.28
C ASP A 64 -4.10 1.81 -1.19
N MET A 65 -4.25 2.22 0.06
CA MET A 65 -3.74 1.45 1.20
C MET A 65 -4.37 0.05 1.34
N SER A 66 -5.50 -0.25 0.70
CA SER A 66 -6.14 -1.57 0.73
C SER A 66 -5.47 -2.60 -0.19
N ASP A 67 -4.56 -2.19 -1.08
CA ASP A 67 -3.92 -3.03 -2.10
C ASP A 67 -2.82 -3.97 -1.55
N LEU A 68 -3.12 -4.70 -0.47
CA LEU A 68 -2.19 -5.64 0.18
C LEU A 68 -2.32 -7.06 -0.34
N LYS A 69 -3.48 -7.42 -0.89
CA LYS A 69 -3.75 -8.78 -1.35
C LYS A 69 -2.74 -9.23 -2.41
N ASN A 70 -2.39 -8.37 -3.36
CA ASN A 70 -1.42 -8.69 -4.41
C ASN A 70 -0.03 -9.02 -3.84
N TRP A 71 0.38 -8.34 -2.76
CA TRP A 71 1.62 -8.65 -2.05
C TRP A 71 1.53 -9.96 -1.27
N GLN A 72 0.39 -10.22 -0.62
CA GLN A 72 0.14 -11.46 0.10
C GLN A 72 0.12 -12.68 -0.83
N ASP A 73 -0.48 -12.53 -2.01
CA ASP A 73 -0.62 -13.59 -3.01
C ASP A 73 0.74 -14.08 -3.55
N ILE A 74 1.79 -13.26 -3.48
CA ILE A 74 3.16 -13.69 -3.81
C ILE A 74 3.55 -14.94 -3.01
N PHE A 75 3.22 -14.96 -1.72
CA PHE A 75 3.65 -16.04 -0.81
C PHE A 75 2.80 -17.31 -0.93
N THR A 76 1.64 -17.24 -1.57
CA THR A 76 0.71 -18.37 -1.72
C THR A 76 0.68 -18.93 -3.15
N ASN A 77 1.03 -18.12 -4.15
CA ASN A 77 1.13 -18.55 -5.53
C ASN A 77 2.29 -19.56 -5.72
N PRO A 78 2.03 -20.80 -6.16
CA PRO A 78 3.09 -21.79 -6.36
C PRO A 78 3.83 -21.65 -7.71
N SER A 79 3.41 -20.73 -8.58
CA SER A 79 3.96 -20.57 -9.92
C SER A 79 5.40 -20.05 -9.91
N GLU A 80 6.25 -20.68 -10.71
CA GLU A 80 7.60 -20.19 -11.05
C GLU A 80 7.59 -19.36 -12.35
N GLU A 81 6.43 -19.12 -12.96
CA GLU A 81 6.28 -18.24 -14.13
C GLU A 81 6.18 -16.77 -13.69
N TRP A 82 6.53 -15.86 -14.61
CA TRP A 82 6.27 -14.44 -14.40
C TRP A 82 4.77 -14.18 -14.27
N THR A 83 4.37 -13.65 -13.13
CA THR A 83 2.98 -13.37 -12.78
C THR A 83 2.79 -11.88 -12.58
N MET A 84 1.67 -11.34 -13.07
CA MET A 84 1.32 -9.95 -12.85
C MET A 84 0.96 -9.69 -11.38
N MET A 85 1.49 -8.60 -10.83
CA MET A 85 1.16 -8.11 -9.50
C MET A 85 0.66 -6.67 -9.61
N TRP A 86 -0.61 -6.47 -9.27
CA TRP A 86 -1.22 -5.15 -9.28
C TRP A 86 -0.74 -4.33 -8.08
N ILE A 87 -0.21 -3.14 -8.35
CA ILE A 87 0.24 -2.15 -7.36
C ILE A 87 -0.22 -0.73 -7.74
N GLY A 88 -1.30 -0.65 -8.52
CA GLY A 88 -1.62 0.51 -9.34
C GLY A 88 -1.02 0.41 -10.74
N HIS A 89 -1.28 1.43 -11.55
CA HIS A 89 -0.75 1.58 -12.90
C HIS A 89 0.45 2.54 -12.90
N PRO A 90 1.58 2.22 -13.57
CA PRO A 90 1.92 0.91 -14.14
C PRO A 90 2.14 -0.17 -13.05
N TRP A 91 1.96 -1.44 -13.41
CA TRP A 91 2.15 -2.58 -12.49
C TRP A 91 3.51 -3.25 -12.71
N VAL A 92 3.81 -4.28 -11.92
CA VAL A 92 5.03 -5.08 -12.04
C VAL A 92 4.69 -6.55 -12.25
N LEU A 93 5.67 -7.32 -12.71
CA LEU A 93 5.63 -8.77 -12.70
C LEU A 93 6.55 -9.27 -11.59
N TYR A 94 6.21 -10.43 -11.02
CA TYR A 94 7.08 -11.14 -10.10
C TYR A 94 7.24 -12.61 -10.51
N ARG A 95 8.33 -13.22 -10.07
CA ARG A 95 8.60 -14.64 -10.25
C ARG A 95 9.28 -15.20 -9.02
N LYS A 96 8.96 -16.44 -8.66
CA LYS A 96 9.60 -17.16 -7.56
C LYS A 96 10.49 -18.27 -8.09
N GLU A 97 11.71 -18.32 -7.60
CA GLU A 97 12.68 -19.34 -8.01
C GLU A 97 13.72 -19.53 -6.89
N ASN A 98 13.96 -20.78 -6.49
CA ASN A 98 15.02 -21.12 -5.52
C ASN A 98 14.98 -20.31 -4.19
N GLY A 99 13.78 -20.06 -3.66
CA GLY A 99 13.59 -19.30 -2.40
C GLY A 99 13.75 -17.78 -2.53
N LYS A 100 13.80 -17.27 -3.76
CA LYS A 100 13.90 -15.85 -4.07
C LYS A 100 12.72 -15.36 -4.87
N ILE A 101 12.46 -14.06 -4.76
CA ILE A 101 11.45 -13.34 -5.54
C ILE A 101 12.16 -12.30 -6.39
N SER A 102 12.01 -12.43 -7.71
CA SER A 102 12.43 -11.44 -8.68
C SER A 102 11.25 -10.56 -9.07
N PHE A 103 11.48 -9.26 -9.18
CA PHE A 103 10.51 -8.28 -9.69
C PHE A 103 11.00 -7.68 -11.00
N SER A 104 10.09 -7.40 -11.92
CA SER A 104 10.40 -6.76 -13.20
C SER A 104 10.47 -5.22 -13.11
N GLU A 105 10.89 -4.59 -14.20
CA GLU A 105 10.55 -3.18 -14.43
C GLU A 105 9.02 -2.99 -14.52
N TYR A 106 8.57 -1.76 -14.31
CA TYR A 106 7.17 -1.38 -14.50
C TYR A 106 6.70 -1.65 -15.93
N THR A 107 5.47 -2.14 -16.06
CA THR A 107 4.86 -2.46 -17.35
C THR A 107 3.39 -2.08 -17.38
N GLU A 108 2.91 -1.82 -18.58
CA GLU A 108 1.50 -1.61 -18.91
C GLU A 108 1.00 -2.64 -19.92
N SER A 109 1.87 -3.57 -20.33
CA SER A 109 1.53 -4.62 -21.28
C SER A 109 0.68 -5.69 -20.61
N GLY A 110 -0.51 -5.93 -21.14
CA GLY A 110 -1.33 -7.09 -20.77
C GLY A 110 -0.75 -8.42 -21.28
N GLU A 111 0.18 -8.37 -22.23
CA GLU A 111 0.89 -9.54 -22.74
C GLU A 111 2.23 -9.70 -22.00
N ILE A 112 2.40 -10.85 -21.35
CA ILE A 112 3.63 -11.27 -20.69
C ILE A 112 4.45 -12.04 -21.73
N ASP A 113 5.56 -11.46 -22.19
CA ASP A 113 6.57 -12.16 -23.00
C ASP A 113 7.80 -12.45 -22.13
N PRO A 114 7.94 -13.68 -21.60
CA PRO A 114 9.03 -14.04 -20.69
C PRO A 114 10.44 -13.77 -21.24
N GLY A 115 10.62 -13.80 -22.56
CA GLY A 115 11.92 -13.59 -23.20
C GLY A 115 12.42 -12.15 -23.14
N ASN A 116 11.53 -11.19 -22.86
CA ASN A 116 11.82 -9.75 -22.84
C ASN A 116 11.73 -9.12 -21.44
N ILE A 117 11.40 -9.90 -20.40
CA ILE A 117 11.30 -9.40 -19.03
C ILE A 117 12.69 -9.28 -18.42
N LYS A 118 13.00 -8.08 -17.92
CA LYS A 118 14.23 -7.81 -17.16
C LYS A 118 13.92 -7.79 -15.67
N THR A 119 14.74 -8.47 -14.89
CA THR A 119 14.73 -8.37 -13.43
C THR A 119 15.24 -7.00 -13.01
N LEU A 120 14.40 -6.23 -12.33
CA LEU A 120 14.73 -4.95 -11.71
C LEU A 120 15.41 -5.14 -10.36
N VAL A 121 14.85 -6.03 -9.52
CA VAL A 121 15.37 -6.35 -8.18
C VAL A 121 15.02 -7.78 -7.81
N GLU A 122 15.88 -8.40 -7.01
CA GLU A 122 15.68 -9.73 -6.44
C GLU A 122 15.83 -9.67 -4.91
N VAL A 123 14.97 -10.37 -4.18
CA VAL A 123 14.98 -10.47 -2.71
C VAL A 123 14.78 -11.91 -2.24
N GLU A 124 15.21 -12.22 -1.03
CA GLU A 124 14.90 -13.52 -0.40
C GLU A 124 13.41 -13.59 -0.04
N GLU A 125 12.73 -14.69 -0.36
CA GLU A 125 11.29 -14.85 -0.09
C GLU A 125 10.99 -14.76 1.40
N SER A 126 11.86 -15.38 2.22
CA SER A 126 11.72 -15.36 3.68
C SER A 126 11.88 -13.96 4.29
N GLU A 127 12.81 -13.16 3.75
CA GLU A 127 13.02 -11.77 4.18
C GLU A 127 11.85 -10.88 3.76
N LEU A 128 11.41 -10.99 2.50
CA LEU A 128 10.26 -10.21 2.01
C LEU A 128 9.00 -10.53 2.83
N LYS A 129 8.77 -11.81 3.15
CA LYS A 129 7.63 -12.21 3.99
C LYS A 129 7.70 -11.59 5.38
N ALA A 130 8.87 -11.64 6.03
CA ALA A 130 9.06 -11.07 7.35
C ALA A 130 8.88 -9.53 7.35
N GLU A 131 9.36 -8.83 6.32
CA GLU A 131 9.13 -7.38 6.19
C GLU A 131 7.66 -7.06 5.86
N PHE A 132 6.99 -7.90 5.06
CA PHE A 132 5.58 -7.72 4.75
C PHE A 132 4.68 -7.90 5.99
N GLU A 133 4.99 -8.84 6.88
CA GLU A 133 4.29 -8.97 8.17
C GLU A 133 4.39 -7.68 9.01
N LYS A 134 5.52 -6.96 8.95
CA LYS A 134 5.65 -5.64 9.60
C LYS A 134 4.79 -4.58 8.90
N VAL A 135 4.62 -4.63 7.58
CA VAL A 135 3.72 -3.73 6.86
C VAL A 135 2.28 -3.90 7.36
N LEU A 136 1.82 -5.14 7.55
CA LEU A 136 0.50 -5.42 8.12
C LEU A 136 0.35 -4.83 9.53
N GLN A 137 1.36 -4.99 10.37
CA GLN A 137 1.36 -4.40 11.72
C GLN A 137 1.33 -2.87 11.68
N ARG A 138 2.15 -2.26 10.82
CA ARG A 138 2.19 -0.79 10.64
C ARG A 138 0.86 -0.22 10.16
N GLN A 139 0.17 -0.92 9.26
CA GLN A 139 -1.16 -0.51 8.82
C GLN A 139 -2.19 -0.59 9.96
N ALA A 140 -2.14 -1.66 10.76
CA ALA A 140 -3.00 -1.78 11.95
C ALA A 140 -2.72 -0.68 12.98
N ASP A 141 -1.45 -0.34 13.21
CA ASP A 141 -1.05 0.75 14.11
C ASP A 141 -1.50 2.11 13.56
N PHE A 142 -1.39 2.33 12.26
CA PHE A 142 -1.88 3.55 11.60
C PHE A 142 -3.41 3.68 11.71
N LYS A 143 -4.16 2.59 11.53
CA LYS A 143 -5.61 2.56 11.80
C LYS A 143 -5.92 2.98 13.22
N ASN A 144 -5.22 2.42 14.20
CA ASN A 144 -5.42 2.75 15.62
C ASN A 144 -5.13 4.23 15.90
N ARG A 145 -4.11 4.81 15.27
CA ARG A 145 -3.81 6.26 15.36
C ARG A 145 -4.95 7.10 14.79
N ILE A 146 -5.46 6.75 13.61
CA ILE A 146 -6.62 7.42 13.01
C ILE A 146 -7.85 7.31 13.92
N SER A 147 -8.18 6.12 14.41
CA SER A 147 -9.28 5.91 15.37
C SER A 147 -9.13 6.79 16.62
N ALA A 148 -7.91 6.95 17.15
CA ALA A 148 -7.64 7.79 18.31
C ALA A 148 -7.86 9.29 18.02
N LEU A 149 -7.46 9.77 16.85
CA LEU A 149 -7.69 11.15 16.43
C LEU A 149 -9.18 11.41 16.17
N LEU A 150 -9.86 10.50 15.49
CA LEU A 150 -11.28 10.62 15.20
C LEU A 150 -12.11 10.70 16.48
N LYS A 151 -11.70 10.09 17.61
CA LYS A 151 -12.38 10.23 18.92
C LYS A 151 -12.56 11.68 19.38
N LYS A 152 -11.72 12.61 18.92
CA LYS A 152 -11.79 14.04 19.25
C LYS A 152 -12.84 14.80 18.42
N THR A 153 -13.43 14.15 17.41
CA THR A 153 -14.41 14.73 16.47
C THR A 153 -15.85 14.33 16.80
N SER A 154 -16.81 15.05 16.22
CA SER A 154 -18.25 14.73 16.32
C SER A 154 -18.69 13.60 15.38
N ILE A 155 -17.79 13.10 14.53
CA ILE A 155 -18.05 12.07 13.52
C ILE A 155 -18.58 10.77 14.16
N LYS A 156 -19.60 10.16 13.54
CA LYS A 156 -20.14 8.85 13.93
C LYS A 156 -19.35 7.73 13.26
N ASN A 157 -19.46 6.50 13.77
CA ASN A 157 -18.87 5.29 13.16
C ASN A 157 -17.34 5.40 12.92
N LYS A 158 -16.65 6.02 13.89
CA LYS A 158 -15.22 6.35 13.83
C LYS A 158 -14.32 5.15 13.53
N GLU A 159 -14.63 3.99 14.11
CA GLU A 159 -13.84 2.77 13.86
C GLU A 159 -14.00 2.30 12.42
N ARG A 160 -15.23 2.29 11.89
CA ARG A 160 -15.48 1.94 10.49
C ARG A 160 -14.81 2.91 9.52
N ILE A 161 -14.82 4.20 9.83
CA ILE A 161 -14.14 5.23 9.02
C ILE A 161 -12.62 5.00 9.04
N ALA A 162 -12.04 4.66 10.19
CA ALA A 162 -10.63 4.32 10.26
C ALA A 162 -10.30 3.10 9.39
N GLU A 163 -11.11 2.04 9.47
CA GLU A 163 -10.96 0.83 8.62
C GLU A 163 -11.02 1.16 7.13
N LEU A 164 -12.01 1.95 6.71
CA LEU A 164 -12.19 2.39 5.32
C LEU A 164 -11.00 3.22 4.84
N LEU A 165 -10.53 4.18 5.64
CA LEU A 165 -9.40 5.04 5.30
C LEU A 165 -8.08 4.25 5.17
N THR A 166 -7.89 3.20 5.97
CA THR A 166 -6.67 2.38 5.93
C THR A 166 -6.77 1.16 5.05
N GLY A 167 -7.95 0.82 4.53
CA GLY A 167 -8.14 -0.37 3.71
C GLY A 167 -8.03 -1.68 4.48
N THR A 168 -8.43 -1.68 5.76
CA THR A 168 -8.40 -2.86 6.66
C THR A 168 -9.79 -3.43 6.93
N ASP A 169 -10.66 -3.27 5.95
CA ASP A 169 -12.05 -3.74 5.88
C ASP A 169 -12.15 -5.28 5.97
#